data_AF-A0A821HK64-F1
#
_entry.id   AF-A0A821HK64-F1
#
_cell.length_a   1.000
_cell.length_b   1.000
_cell.length_c   1.000
_cell.angle_alpha   90.00
_cell.angle_beta   90.00
_cell.angle_gamma   90.00
#
_symmetry.space_group_name_H-M   'P 1'
#
loop_
_entity.id
_entity.type
_entity.pdbx_description
1 polymer ?
#
loop_
_entity_poly.entity_id
_entity_poly.type
_entity_poly.pdbx_seq_one_letter_code
_entity_poly.pdbx_strand_id
1 'polypeptide(L)'
;MADDIYVVEEILDRKLLNNGQIEYLLKWFGYDEEDATWEPEENIFCKDLIRIYESNRKFNEIQENINEECRKILSEICDHTDETSNFRDNIFSVKQNFLCNNKTL
;
A
#
# COMPACT_ATOMS: atom_id res chain seq x y z
N MET A 1 -35.18 6.23 9.51
CA MET A 1 -34.05 7.02 9.00
C MET A 1 -33.45 6.18 7.89
N ALA A 2 -33.32 6.75 6.70
CA ALA A 2 -32.72 6.03 5.58
C ALA A 2 -31.20 6.18 5.72
N ASP A 3 -30.47 5.08 5.59
CA ASP A 3 -29.03 5.15 5.44
C ASP A 3 -28.74 5.70 4.04
N ASP A 4 -27.94 6.76 3.97
CA ASP A 4 -27.60 7.41 2.70
C ASP A 4 -26.41 6.68 2.05
N ILE A 5 -26.52 6.42 0.75
CA ILE A 5 -25.49 5.73 -0.04
C ILE A 5 -24.70 6.78 -0.82
N TYR A 6 -23.38 6.77 -0.66
CA TYR A 6 -22.46 7.68 -1.33
C TYR A 6 -21.47 6.92 -2.22
N VAL A 7 -20.94 7.59 -3.23
CA VAL A 7 -19.94 7.04 -4.15
C VAL A 7 -18.54 7.22 -3.55
N VAL A 8 -17.80 6.12 -3.48
CA VAL A 8 -16.42 6.09 -2.99
C VAL A 8 -15.47 6.22 -4.16
N GLU A 9 -14.45 7.08 -4.02
CA GLU A 9 -13.36 7.24 -4.98
C GLU A 9 -12.25 6.21 -4.74
N GLU A 10 -11.76 6.11 -3.50
CA GLU A 10 -10.63 5.24 -3.14
C GLU A 10 -10.67 4.83 -1.65
N ILE A 11 -10.03 3.71 -1.31
CA ILE A 11 -9.69 3.35 0.08
C ILE A 11 -8.28 3.85 0.38
N LEU A 12 -8.15 4.76 1.34
CA LEU A 12 -6.87 5.37 1.72
C LEU A 12 -6.12 4.54 2.75
N ASP A 13 -6.83 4.00 3.74
CA ASP A 13 -6.21 3.32 4.87
C ASP A 13 -7.13 2.24 5.48
N ARG A 14 -6.55 1.39 6.33
CA ARG A 14 -7.21 0.30 7.05
C ARG A 14 -6.65 0.18 8.46
N LYS A 15 -7.54 0.03 9.44
CA LYS A 15 -7.16 -0.31 10.82
C LYS A 15 -7.96 -1.49 11.35
N LEU A 16 -7.32 -2.27 12.23
CA LEU A 16 -7.98 -3.31 13.02
C LEU A 16 -8.25 -2.73 14.41
N LEU A 17 -9.52 -2.68 14.81
CA LEU A 17 -9.91 -2.25 16.13
C LEU A 17 -9.64 -3.35 17.17
N ASN A 18 -9.54 -2.96 18.45
CA ASN A 18 -9.28 -3.89 19.56
C ASN A 18 -10.38 -4.96 19.74
N ASN A 19 -11.58 -4.70 19.21
CA ASN A 19 -12.71 -5.63 19.23
C ASN A 19 -12.71 -6.61 18.04
N GLY A 20 -11.70 -6.56 17.16
CA GLY A 20 -11.56 -7.41 15.98
C GLY A 20 -12.26 -6.88 14.73
N GLN A 21 -12.96 -5.74 14.80
CA GLN A 21 -13.60 -5.12 13.63
C GLN A 21 -12.57 -4.41 12.75
N ILE A 22 -12.84 -4.42 11.45
CA ILE A 22 -12.01 -3.72 10.45
C ILE A 22 -12.76 -2.48 10.00
N GLU A 23 -12.07 -1.35 10.03
CA GLU A 23 -12.53 -0.09 9.43
C GLU A 23 -11.58 0.31 8.31
N TYR A 24 -12.14 0.92 7.27
CA TYR A 24 -11.42 1.48 6.14
C TYR A 24 -11.67 2.98 6.06
N LEU A 25 -10.63 3.75 5.75
CA LEU A 25 -10.72 5.18 5.50
C LEU A 25 -11.10 5.41 4.03
N LEU A 26 -12.26 5.99 3.77
CA LEU A 26 -12.81 6.16 2.42
C LEU A 26 -12.65 7.60 1.94
N LYS A 27 -12.08 7.77 0.76
CA LYS A 27 -12.15 9.03 0.01
C LYS A 27 -13.48 9.09 -0.73
N TRP A 28 -14.28 10.10 -0.44
CA TRP A 28 -15.59 10.29 -1.07
C TRP A 28 -15.45 11.00 -2.42
N PHE A 29 -16.22 10.55 -3.42
CA PHE A 29 -16.14 11.14 -4.75
C PHE A 29 -16.53 12.61 -4.75
N GLY A 30 -15.62 13.47 -5.24
CA GLY A 30 -15.84 14.91 -5.32
C GLY A 30 -15.61 15.69 -4.03
N TYR A 31 -15.08 15.03 -3.00
CA TYR A 31 -14.64 15.65 -1.74
C TYR A 31 -13.13 15.51 -1.59
N ASP A 32 -12.55 16.37 -0.75
CA ASP A 32 -11.12 16.31 -0.46
C ASP A 32 -10.80 15.16 0.52
N GLU A 33 -9.53 14.78 0.63
CA GLU A 33 -9.10 13.67 1.49
C GLU A 33 -9.32 13.97 2.99
N GLU A 34 -9.39 15.24 3.35
CA GLU A 34 -9.69 15.72 4.71
C GLU A 34 -11.12 15.38 5.14
N ASP A 35 -12.03 15.19 4.18
CA ASP A 35 -13.42 14.77 4.41
C ASP A 35 -13.56 13.24 4.47
N ALA A 36 -12.46 12.50 4.33
CA ALA A 36 -12.48 11.04 4.41
C ALA A 36 -12.93 10.55 5.79
N THR A 37 -13.79 9.53 5.81
CA THR A 37 -14.32 8.94 7.04
C THR A 37 -13.94 7.48 7.18
N TRP A 38 -13.83 7.03 8.43
CA TRP A 38 -13.63 5.61 8.76
C TRP A 38 -14.96 4.89 8.74
N GLU A 39 -15.14 4.01 7.77
CA GLU A 39 -16.34 3.18 7.63
C GLU A 39 -16.02 1.71 7.94
N PRO A 40 -16.90 1.00 8.65
CA PRO A 40 -16.75 -0.42 8.88
C PRO A 40 -16.82 -1.20 7.56
N GLU A 41 -16.16 -2.36 7.50
CA GLU A 41 -16.16 -3.23 6.31
C GLU A 41 -17.58 -3.54 5.80
N GLU A 42 -18.53 -3.66 6.73
CA GLU A 42 -19.93 -3.93 6.46
C GLU A 42 -20.63 -2.81 5.68
N ASN A 43 -20.18 -1.55 5.82
CA ASN A 43 -20.74 -0.39 5.09
C ASN A 43 -20.26 -0.32 3.63
N ILE A 44 -19.22 -1.07 3.27
CA ILE A 44 -18.62 -1.02 1.93
C ILE A 44 -19.28 -2.08 1.05
N PHE A 45 -20.17 -1.63 0.16
CA PHE A 45 -20.89 -2.49 -0.78
C PHE A 45 -20.00 -3.09 -1.87
N CYS A 46 -18.99 -2.34 -2.35
CA CYS A 46 -18.10 -2.79 -3.41
C CYS A 46 -16.95 -3.63 -2.84
N LYS A 47 -17.14 -4.95 -2.77
CA LYS A 47 -16.11 -5.88 -2.25
C LYS A 47 -14.86 -5.96 -3.15
N ASP A 48 -14.99 -5.63 -4.44
CA ASP A 48 -13.83 -5.55 -5.33
C ASP A 48 -12.89 -4.41 -4.94
N LEU A 49 -13.42 -3.27 -4.45
CA LEU A 49 -12.60 -2.15 -3.96
C LEU A 49 -11.72 -2.60 -2.78
N ILE A 50 -12.31 -3.30 -1.81
CA ILE A 50 -11.59 -3.90 -0.68
C ILE A 50 -10.54 -4.90 -1.18
N ARG A 51 -10.91 -5.78 -2.11
CA ARG A 51 -10.02 -6.81 -2.63
C ARG A 51 -8.78 -6.20 -3.31
N ILE A 52 -8.96 -5.15 -4.11
CA ILE A 52 -7.87 -4.45 -4.78
C ILE A 52 -6.95 -3.82 -3.74
N TYR A 53 -7.51 -3.08 -2.77
CA TYR A 53 -6.76 -2.46 -1.69
C TYR A 53 -5.93 -3.47 -0.89
N GLU A 54 -6.55 -4.57 -0.43
CA GLU A 54 -5.87 -5.61 0.35
C GLU A 54 -4.79 -6.34 -0.45
N SER A 55 -5.01 -6.54 -1.76
CA SER A 55 -4.02 -7.17 -2.63
C SER A 55 -2.77 -6.29 -2.77
N ASN A 56 -2.98 -4.99 -2.98
CA ASN A 56 -1.89 -4.01 -3.07
C ASN A 56 -1.13 -3.90 -1.74
N ARG A 57 -1.85 -3.84 -0.62
CA ARG A 57 -1.26 -3.81 0.72
C ARG A 57 -0.38 -5.03 0.98
N LYS A 58 -0.88 -6.23 0.73
CA LYS A 58 -0.12 -7.48 0.90
C LYS A 58 1.10 -7.55 -0.02
N PHE A 59 0.95 -7.09 -1.26
CA PHE A 59 2.07 -7.02 -2.19
C PHE A 59 3.17 -6.11 -1.66
N ASN A 60 2.82 -4.92 -1.18
CA ASN A 60 3.78 -3.97 -0.60
C ASN A 60 4.47 -4.53 0.65
N GLU A 61 3.73 -5.20 1.53
CA GLU A 61 4.30 -5.87 2.71
C GLU A 61 5.32 -6.95 2.32
N ILE A 62 4.99 -7.79 1.33
CA ILE A 62 5.91 -8.81 0.82
C ILE A 62 7.15 -8.16 0.18
N GLN A 63 6.98 -7.08 -0.59
CA GLN A 63 8.09 -6.37 -1.20
C GLN A 63 9.03 -5.78 -0.15
N GLU A 64 8.51 -5.20 0.93
CA GLU A 64 9.37 -4.67 2.00
C GLU A 64 10.10 -5.79 2.76
N ASN A 65 9.43 -6.90 3.06
CA ASN A 65 10.07 -8.06 3.68
C ASN A 65 11.21 -8.61 2.79
N ILE A 66 11.00 -8.69 1.47
CA ILE A 66 12.04 -9.08 0.51
C ILE A 66 13.19 -8.06 0.50
N ASN A 67 12.89 -6.76 0.52
CA ASN A 67 13.92 -5.71 0.54
C ASN A 67 14.78 -5.77 1.80
N GLU A 68 14.16 -6.03 2.96
CA GLU A 68 14.87 -6.21 4.23
C GLU A 68 15.75 -7.44 4.21
N GLU A 69 15.25 -8.56 3.69
CA GLU A 69 16.02 -9.79 3.60
C GLU A 69 17.19 -9.66 2.61
N CYS A 70 16.95 -9.07 1.45
CA CYS A 70 18.00 -8.71 0.49
C CYS A 70 19.06 -7.79 1.13
N ARG A 71 18.66 -6.82 1.97
CA ARG A 71 19.60 -5.95 2.68
C ARG A 71 20.48 -6.74 3.64
N LYS A 72 19.92 -7.72 4.38
CA LYS A 72 20.68 -8.58 5.30
C LYS A 72 21.68 -9.44 4.54
N ILE A 73 21.22 -10.13 3.48
CA ILE A 73 22.07 -10.96 2.62
C ILE A 73 23.21 -10.11 2.01
N LEU A 74 22.89 -8.92 1.48
CA LEU A 74 23.91 -8.02 0.94
C LEU A 74 24.91 -7.56 2.01
N SER A 75 24.48 -7.35 3.25
CA SER A 75 25.39 -7.00 4.35
C SER A 75 26.30 -8.16 4.75
N GLU A 76 25.84 -9.40 4.65
CA GLU A 76 26.65 -10.59 4.94
C GLU A 76 27.65 -10.91 3.81
N ILE A 77 27.31 -10.56 2.56
CA ILE A 77 28.18 -10.75 1.40
C ILE A 77 29.27 -9.65 1.32
N CYS A 78 29.01 -8.43 1.80
CA CYS A 78 29.88 -7.27 1.49
C CYS A 78 31.11 -7.06 2.38
N ASP A 79 31.54 -8.02 3.20
CA ASP A 79 32.82 -7.85 3.91
C ASP A 79 34.05 -7.96 2.99
N HIS A 80 33.93 -8.40 1.73
CA HIS A 80 35.08 -8.58 0.82
C HIS A 80 34.78 -8.29 -0.67
N THR A 81 34.42 -7.05 -1.05
CA THR A 81 34.86 -6.43 -2.33
C THR A 81 34.28 -5.01 -2.48
N ASP A 82 35.16 -4.01 -2.60
CA ASP A 82 34.88 -2.58 -2.83
C ASP A 82 34.25 -2.24 -4.21
N GLU A 83 33.74 -3.21 -4.98
CA GLU A 83 33.20 -2.98 -6.34
C GLU A 83 31.66 -2.98 -6.43
N THR A 84 30.92 -3.20 -5.34
CA THR A 84 29.44 -3.31 -5.38
C THR A 84 28.69 -1.99 -5.17
N SER A 85 29.38 -0.84 -5.15
CA SER A 85 28.72 0.48 -5.06
C SER A 85 27.68 0.68 -6.17
N ASN A 86 27.96 0.16 -7.38
CA ASN A 86 27.05 0.23 -8.52
C ASN A 86 25.84 -0.73 -8.45
N PHE A 87 25.83 -1.75 -7.57
CA PHE A 87 24.69 -2.66 -7.43
C PHE A 87 23.64 -2.13 -6.43
N ARG A 88 24.12 -1.46 -5.37
CA ARG A 88 23.26 -0.82 -4.37
C ARG A 88 22.42 0.30 -4.99
N ASP A 89 23.00 1.03 -5.94
CA ASP A 89 22.33 2.11 -6.67
C ASP A 89 21.41 1.61 -7.80
N ASN A 90 21.69 0.44 -8.38
CA ASN A 90 20.86 -0.14 -9.45
C ASN A 90 19.54 -0.71 -8.92
N ILE A 91 19.52 -1.33 -7.72
CA ILE A 91 18.26 -1.70 -7.05
C ILE A 91 17.40 -0.47 -6.72
N PHE A 92 18.02 0.66 -6.36
CA PHE A 92 17.30 1.90 -6.07
C PHE A 92 16.73 2.56 -7.35
N SER A 93 17.45 2.46 -8.48
CA SER A 93 17.03 3.01 -9.77
C SER A 93 15.86 2.23 -10.40
N VAL A 94 15.83 0.90 -10.25
CA VAL A 94 14.68 0.10 -10.71
C VAL A 94 13.39 0.47 -9.94
N LYS A 95 13.48 0.84 -8.65
CA LYS A 95 12.33 1.31 -7.85
C LYS A 95 11.72 2.62 -8.38
N GLN A 96 12.52 3.58 -8.85
CA GLN A 96 11.97 4.82 -9.42
C GLN A 96 11.26 4.59 -10.76
N ASN A 97 11.77 3.68 -11.60
CA ASN A 97 11.15 3.40 -12.89
C ASN A 97 9.84 2.60 -12.78
N PHE A 98 9.68 1.74 -11.77
CA PHE A 98 8.44 0.95 -11.62
C PHE A 98 7.28 1.74 -10.98
N LEU A 99 7.58 2.73 -10.12
CA LEU A 99 6.57 3.61 -9.54
C LEU A 99 6.16 4.75 -10.48
N CYS A 100 7.07 5.26 -11.32
CA CYS A 100 6.74 6.29 -12.30
C CYS A 100 5.98 5.76 -13.53
N ASN A 101 6.17 4.50 -13.93
CA ASN A 101 5.50 3.94 -15.11
C ASN A 101 4.07 3.42 -14.86
N ASN A 102 3.61 3.37 -13.60
CA ASN A 102 2.22 2.99 -13.25
C ASN A 102 1.37 4.18 -12.77
N LYS A 103 1.89 5.42 -12.83
CA LYS A 103 1.11 6.67 -12.73
C LYS A 103 0.90 7.27 -14.11
N THR A 104 0.27 6.52 -15.01
CA THR A 104 -0.36 7.12 -16.20
C THR A 104 -1.53 6.24 -16.63
N LEU A 105 -2.72 6.56 -16.10
CA LEU A 105 -3.97 6.77 -16.84
C LEU A 105 -4.98 7.44 -15.91
#